data_AF-A0A0D3HL67-F1
#
_entry.id   AF-A0A0D3HL67-F1
#
_cell.length_a   1.000
_cell.length_b   1.000
_cell.length_c   1.000
_cell.angle_alpha   90.00
_cell.angle_beta   90.00
_cell.angle_gamma   90.00
#
_symmetry.space_group_name_H-M   'P 1'
#
loop_
_entity.id
_entity.type
_entity.pdbx_description
1 polymer ?
#
loop_
_entity_poly.entity_id
_entity_poly.type
_entity_poly.pdbx_seq_one_letter_code
_entity_poly.pdbx_strand_id
1 'polypeptide(L)'
;MEEEEGAWGRKRRLSGADTLFDEISAPHILHNKCIAVSPGPSDVSRRKILNEEVDLLQNPPPRPPIECIEYPHYLLYFWVNNNATRETLGIKKGTVNEWVRCHQGDLPYDEDIVNGIEYHRKVASLNYRTLVYSGDHDAVLPFLSTQAWVRSLSDHIVDDWRAWHLDGQSAGFTMTYGNNVTFATVKVKAHIFLFPLCIVYYRFQPKLALYMPVSFREILQIKDV
;
A
#
# COMPACT_ATOMS: atom_id res chain seq x y z
N MET A 1 42.07 1.68 19.26
CA MET A 1 42.02 3.15 19.13
C MET A 1 42.47 3.41 17.72
N GLU A 2 41.52 3.85 16.88
CA GLU A 2 41.58 3.94 15.39
C GLU A 2 41.69 2.55 14.73
N GLU A 3 41.03 2.19 13.62
CA GLU A 3 40.54 2.94 12.46
C GLU A 3 39.47 2.08 11.72
N GLU A 4 38.76 2.66 10.74
CA GLU A 4 37.74 2.08 9.82
C GLU A 4 36.24 2.25 10.15
N GLU A 5 35.80 3.50 10.30
CA GLU A 5 34.46 3.90 9.87
C GLU A 5 34.53 4.57 8.48
N GLY A 6 34.36 3.78 7.42
CA GLY A 6 34.37 4.29 6.05
C GLY A 6 33.42 3.51 5.15
N ALA A 7 32.28 4.11 4.77
CA ALA A 7 31.71 4.07 3.40
C ALA A 7 30.22 4.47 3.29
N TRP A 8 29.48 4.72 4.37
CA TRP A 8 28.02 5.00 4.29
C TRP A 8 27.57 6.37 4.83
N GLY A 9 28.42 7.39 4.68
CA GLY A 9 28.24 8.69 5.34
C GLY A 9 28.21 9.93 4.43
N ARG A 10 27.88 9.81 3.14
CA ARG A 10 27.68 11.00 2.27
C ARG A 10 26.33 11.00 1.60
N LYS A 11 25.29 11.41 2.35
CA LYS A 11 24.01 11.87 1.80
C LYS A 11 24.29 13.17 1.04
N ARG A 12 24.58 13.09 -0.26
CA ARG A 12 24.60 14.28 -1.13
C ARG A 12 23.17 14.82 -1.15
N ARG A 13 22.92 15.88 -0.37
CA ARG A 13 21.67 16.63 -0.36
C ARG A 13 21.57 17.35 -1.70
N LEU A 14 20.86 16.76 -2.65
CA LEU A 14 20.51 17.41 -3.90
C LEU A 14 19.37 18.37 -3.57
N SER A 15 19.66 19.67 -3.45
CA SER A 15 18.67 20.68 -3.07
C SER A 15 17.43 20.72 -3.99
N GLY A 16 17.56 20.24 -5.24
CA GLY A 16 16.44 20.10 -6.17
C GLY A 16 15.62 18.81 -6.04
N ALA A 17 16.10 17.80 -5.31
CA ALA A 17 15.33 16.58 -5.06
C ALA A 17 14.27 16.82 -3.99
N ASP A 18 14.61 17.58 -2.94
CA ASP A 18 13.69 17.90 -1.85
C ASP A 18 12.49 18.72 -2.36
N THR A 19 12.71 19.66 -3.29
CA THR A 19 11.64 20.47 -3.91
C THR A 19 10.69 19.66 -4.78
N LEU A 20 11.17 18.59 -5.42
CA LEU A 20 10.33 17.72 -6.26
C LEU A 20 9.36 16.89 -5.42
N PHE A 21 9.82 16.36 -4.29
CA PHE A 21 8.96 15.57 -3.37
C PHE A 21 7.86 16.39 -2.72
N ASP A 22 7.99 17.72 -2.71
CA ASP A 22 6.95 18.62 -2.23
C ASP A 22 5.83 18.88 -3.27
N GLU A 23 6.09 18.63 -4.55
CA GLU A 23 5.13 18.81 -5.64
C GLU A 23 4.37 17.53 -6.00
N ILE A 24 5.00 16.38 -5.79
CA ILE A 24 4.43 15.07 -6.14
C ILE A 24 3.75 14.39 -4.94
N SER A 25 2.81 13.51 -5.24
CA SER A 25 2.19 12.63 -4.28
C SER A 25 3.19 11.52 -3.90
N ALA A 26 3.66 11.52 -2.65
CA ALA A 26 4.53 10.47 -2.11
C ALA A 26 4.00 9.04 -2.36
N PRO A 27 2.70 8.75 -2.13
CA PRO A 27 2.18 7.41 -2.40
C PRO A 27 2.01 7.09 -3.90
N HIS A 28 2.12 8.07 -4.81
CA HIS A 28 2.10 7.85 -6.26
C HIS A 28 2.84 8.96 -7.02
N ILE A 29 4.12 8.72 -7.36
CA ILE A 29 5.04 9.77 -7.86
C ILE A 29 4.62 10.50 -9.15
N LEU A 30 3.73 9.91 -9.97
CA LEU A 30 3.21 10.56 -11.18
C LEU A 30 2.04 11.53 -10.92
N HIS A 31 1.48 11.57 -9.72
CA HIS A 31 0.39 12.48 -9.38
C HIS A 31 0.91 13.69 -8.61
N ASN A 32 0.24 14.83 -8.79
CA ASN A 32 0.47 16.00 -7.97
C ASN A 32 0.08 15.73 -6.53
N LYS A 33 0.73 16.44 -5.60
CA LYS A 33 0.39 16.40 -4.19
C LYS A 33 -1.04 16.90 -3.97
N CYS A 34 -1.83 16.07 -3.31
CA CYS A 34 -3.23 16.35 -2.96
C CYS A 34 -3.38 16.50 -1.46
N ILE A 35 -4.42 17.22 -1.04
CA ILE A 35 -4.78 17.27 0.38
C ILE A 35 -5.15 15.86 0.85
N ALA A 36 -4.68 15.49 2.04
CA ALA A 36 -5.00 14.19 2.61
C ALA A 36 -6.48 14.13 3.02
N VAL A 37 -7.17 13.08 2.59
CA VAL A 37 -8.55 12.80 3.00
C VAL A 37 -8.50 11.97 4.29
N SER A 38 -8.21 12.66 5.39
CA SER A 38 -8.25 12.13 6.76
C SER A 38 -9.35 12.83 7.57
N PRO A 39 -9.89 12.19 8.62
CA PRO A 39 -10.88 12.81 9.49
C PRO A 39 -10.32 14.09 10.13
N GLY A 40 -11.06 15.18 10.05
CA GLY A 40 -10.65 16.46 10.62
C GLY A 40 -11.67 17.56 10.34
N PRO A 41 -11.65 18.68 11.09
CA PRO A 41 -12.57 19.78 10.87
C PRO A 41 -12.37 20.37 9.47
N SER A 42 -13.40 20.35 8.62
CA SER A 42 -13.35 20.83 7.24
C SER A 42 -14.23 22.06 7.00
N ASP A 43 -13.78 22.94 6.09
CA ASP A 43 -14.57 24.06 5.58
C ASP A 43 -15.47 23.54 4.44
N VAL A 44 -16.71 23.20 4.79
CA VAL A 44 -17.62 22.45 3.91
C VAL A 44 -18.18 23.36 2.82
N SER A 45 -17.52 23.43 1.66
CA SER A 45 -18.14 23.98 0.44
C SER A 45 -19.10 22.93 -0.17
N ARG A 46 -20.38 23.10 0.19
CA ARG A 46 -21.48 22.13 0.01
C ARG A 46 -21.91 21.98 -1.44
N ARG A 47 -21.97 20.74 -1.94
CA ARG A 47 -22.81 20.41 -3.10
C ARG A 47 -24.20 20.04 -2.60
N LYS A 48 -25.24 20.66 -3.18
CA LYS A 48 -26.66 20.50 -2.84
C LYS A 48 -27.17 19.04 -2.79
N ILE A 49 -26.43 18.11 -3.41
CA ILE A 49 -26.78 16.70 -3.61
C ILE A 49 -26.53 15.84 -2.36
N LEU A 50 -25.64 16.25 -1.43
CA LEU A 50 -25.26 15.46 -0.24
C LEU A 50 -26.01 15.89 1.03
N ASN A 51 -27.01 16.76 0.92
CA ASN A 51 -27.47 17.60 2.03
C ASN A 51 -28.38 16.94 3.08
N GLU A 52 -28.91 15.72 2.86
CA GLU A 52 -29.93 15.18 3.78
C GLU A 52 -29.40 14.23 4.87
N GLU A 53 -28.19 13.65 4.71
CA GLU A 53 -27.63 12.70 5.70
C GLU A 53 -26.28 13.15 6.31
N VAL A 54 -25.69 14.23 5.81
CA VAL A 54 -24.33 14.69 6.22
C VAL A 54 -24.35 15.47 7.53
N ASP A 55 -25.49 16.03 7.95
CA ASP A 55 -25.61 16.81 9.19
C ASP A 55 -25.41 15.96 10.47
N LEU A 56 -25.34 14.63 10.36
CA LEU A 56 -25.06 13.71 11.48
C LEU A 56 -23.57 13.31 11.58
N LEU A 57 -22.75 13.68 10.60
CA LEU A 57 -21.35 13.28 10.53
C LEU A 57 -20.46 14.27 11.29
N GLN A 58 -19.66 13.76 12.23
CA GLN A 58 -18.88 14.62 13.14
C GLN A 58 -17.50 14.94 12.56
N ASN A 59 -16.96 14.11 11.68
CA ASN A 59 -15.59 14.23 11.19
C ASN A 59 -15.48 14.18 9.65
N PRO A 60 -16.20 15.05 8.90
CA PRO A 60 -16.14 15.05 7.44
C PRO A 60 -14.75 15.44 6.94
N PRO A 61 -14.09 14.62 6.10
CA PRO A 61 -12.76 14.93 5.60
C PRO A 61 -12.79 16.16 4.69
N PRO A 62 -11.66 16.89 4.56
CA PRO A 62 -11.57 18.03 3.65
C PRO A 62 -11.79 17.58 2.21
N ARG A 63 -12.45 18.43 1.42
CA ARG A 63 -12.79 18.12 0.03
C ARG A 63 -11.59 18.35 -0.89
N PRO A 64 -11.02 17.30 -1.52
CA PRO A 64 -9.95 17.48 -2.48
C PRO A 64 -10.49 17.97 -3.84
N PRO A 65 -9.64 18.56 -4.70
CA PRO A 65 -9.94 18.75 -6.11
C PRO A 65 -10.39 17.44 -6.77
N ILE A 66 -11.27 17.52 -7.78
CA ILE A 66 -11.83 16.32 -8.44
C ILE A 66 -10.74 15.52 -9.17
N GLU A 67 -9.70 16.20 -9.64
CA GLU A 67 -8.56 15.61 -10.34
C GLU A 67 -7.61 14.84 -9.40
N CYS A 68 -7.79 14.96 -8.09
CA CYS A 68 -6.95 14.27 -7.12
C CYS A 68 -7.27 12.78 -7.04
N ILE A 69 -6.22 11.95 -6.97
CA ILE A 69 -6.32 10.50 -6.74
C ILE A 69 -7.01 10.16 -5.41
N GLU A 70 -7.05 11.11 -4.47
CA GLU A 70 -7.72 11.00 -3.17
C GLU A 70 -9.25 11.26 -3.25
N TYR A 71 -9.77 11.81 -4.35
CA TYR A 71 -11.19 12.12 -4.49
C TYR A 71 -12.13 10.89 -4.32
N PRO A 72 -11.79 9.69 -4.82
CA PRO A 72 -12.52 8.47 -4.51
C PRO A 72 -12.58 8.16 -3.00
N HIS A 73 -11.53 8.44 -2.23
CA HIS A 73 -11.56 8.28 -0.77
C HIS A 73 -12.50 9.28 -0.08
N TYR A 74 -12.58 10.50 -0.60
CA TYR A 74 -13.56 11.49 -0.15
C TYR A 74 -14.99 11.00 -0.41
N LEU A 75 -15.28 10.47 -1.60
CA LEU A 75 -16.59 9.89 -1.91
C LEU A 75 -16.91 8.64 -1.09
N LEU A 76 -15.90 7.77 -0.87
CA LEU A 76 -16.03 6.56 -0.07
C LEU A 76 -16.54 6.86 1.33
N TYR A 77 -16.03 7.92 1.96
CA TYR A 77 -16.48 8.34 3.29
C TYR A 77 -17.99 8.61 3.35
N PHE A 78 -18.56 9.30 2.36
CA PHE A 78 -20.01 9.53 2.31
C PHE A 78 -20.77 8.26 1.96
N TRP A 79 -20.25 7.47 1.03
CA TRP A 79 -20.91 6.23 0.60
C TRP A 79 -21.03 5.22 1.76
N VAL A 80 -19.96 4.99 2.53
CA VAL A 80 -19.97 4.04 3.66
C VAL A 80 -20.85 4.55 4.82
N ASN A 81 -20.93 5.86 5.03
CA ASN A 81 -21.71 6.44 6.12
C ASN A 81 -23.20 6.66 5.78
N ASN A 82 -23.59 6.55 4.51
CA ASN A 82 -24.99 6.60 4.10
C ASN A 82 -25.82 5.49 4.78
N ASN A 83 -27.01 5.83 5.27
CA ASN A 83 -27.81 4.90 6.07
C ASN A 83 -28.25 3.65 5.27
N ALA A 84 -28.58 3.81 3.98
CA ALA A 84 -28.93 2.67 3.12
C ALA A 84 -27.73 1.74 2.86
N THR A 85 -26.53 2.30 2.68
CA THR A 85 -25.29 1.50 2.58
C THR A 85 -25.06 0.72 3.86
N ARG A 86 -25.16 1.36 5.03
CA ARG A 86 -24.94 0.72 6.34
C ARG A 86 -25.93 -0.39 6.61
N GLU A 87 -27.20 -0.19 6.27
CA GLU A 87 -28.25 -1.21 6.37
C GLU A 87 -27.96 -2.39 5.44
N THR A 88 -27.58 -2.12 4.19
CA THR A 88 -27.25 -3.16 3.19
C THR A 88 -26.01 -3.97 3.59
N LEU A 89 -25.00 -3.32 4.19
CA LEU A 89 -23.80 -3.98 4.73
C LEU A 89 -24.07 -4.71 6.07
N GLY A 90 -25.29 -4.63 6.62
CA GLY A 90 -25.67 -5.29 7.87
C GLY A 90 -25.06 -4.65 9.12
N ILE A 91 -24.66 -3.37 9.05
CA ILE A 91 -24.11 -2.63 10.19
C ILE A 91 -25.26 -2.28 11.14
N LYS A 92 -25.24 -2.88 12.34
CA LYS A 92 -26.28 -2.66 13.35
C LYS A 92 -26.26 -1.22 13.84
N LYS A 93 -27.44 -0.59 13.93
CA LYS A 93 -27.57 0.76 14.51
C LYS A 93 -27.06 0.76 15.96
N GLY A 94 -26.23 1.74 16.32
CA GLY A 94 -25.65 1.89 17.65
C GLY A 94 -24.35 1.12 17.93
N THR A 95 -23.84 0.29 17.00
CA THR A 95 -22.54 -0.40 17.22
C THR A 95 -21.34 0.44 16.80
N VAL A 96 -21.48 1.19 15.71
CA VAL A 96 -20.45 2.09 15.18
C VAL A 96 -21.13 3.42 14.91
N ASN A 97 -20.63 4.51 15.46
CA ASN A 97 -21.22 5.83 15.25
C ASN A 97 -20.94 6.31 13.83
N GLU A 98 -19.66 6.52 13.51
CA GLU A 98 -19.19 7.05 12.24
C GLU A 98 -18.06 6.17 11.72
N TRP A 99 -18.06 5.88 10.43
CA TRP A 99 -16.94 5.21 9.79
C TRP A 99 -15.92 6.25 9.33
N VAL A 100 -14.66 6.03 9.68
CA VAL A 100 -13.52 6.79 9.20
C VAL A 100 -12.52 5.86 8.51
N ARG A 101 -11.82 6.36 7.49
CA ARG A 101 -10.88 5.55 6.69
C ARG A 101 -9.63 5.17 7.49
N CYS A 102 -9.06 6.15 8.20
CA CYS A 102 -7.84 5.99 8.99
C CYS A 102 -8.03 6.66 10.34
N HIS A 103 -7.85 5.87 11.40
CA HIS A 103 -7.70 6.33 12.77
C HIS A 103 -6.28 6.87 12.96
N GLN A 104 -6.15 8.11 13.44
CA GLN A 104 -4.86 8.79 13.60
C GLN A 104 -4.64 9.12 15.08
N GLY A 105 -3.92 8.24 15.79
CA GLY A 105 -3.54 8.45 17.18
C GLY A 105 -4.65 8.29 18.21
N ASP A 106 -5.84 7.86 17.79
CA ASP A 106 -7.00 7.61 18.66
C ASP A 106 -7.20 6.13 19.02
N LEU A 107 -6.36 5.25 18.46
CA LEU A 107 -6.28 3.85 18.85
C LEU A 107 -5.05 3.62 19.74
N PRO A 108 -5.14 2.75 20.77
CA PRO A 108 -4.01 2.37 21.60
C PRO A 108 -3.11 1.39 20.83
N TYR A 109 -2.33 1.92 19.90
CA TYR A 109 -1.36 1.17 19.10
C TYR A 109 0.05 1.67 19.42
N ASP A 110 0.87 0.79 20.01
CA ASP A 110 2.27 1.05 20.30
C ASP A 110 3.14 0.46 19.19
N GLU A 111 4.07 1.24 18.66
CA GLU A 111 5.07 0.79 17.67
C GLU A 111 6.25 0.11 18.38
N ASP A 112 6.01 -1.08 18.93
CA ASP A 112 6.99 -1.84 19.74
C ASP A 112 7.92 -2.75 18.91
N ILE A 113 7.55 -3.05 17.66
CA ILE A 113 8.36 -3.85 16.73
C ILE A 113 9.15 -2.94 15.80
N VAL A 114 10.43 -2.75 16.11
CA VAL A 114 11.36 -1.94 15.28
C VAL A 114 11.81 -2.67 14.02
N ASN A 115 11.92 -4.01 14.05
CA ASN A 115 12.42 -4.79 12.93
C ASN A 115 11.72 -6.15 12.81
N GLY A 116 11.05 -6.37 11.67
CA GLY A 116 10.37 -7.62 11.34
C GLY A 116 11.26 -8.70 10.68
N ILE A 117 12.50 -8.39 10.29
CA ILE A 117 13.34 -9.28 9.47
C ILE A 117 13.52 -10.66 10.11
N GLU A 118 13.78 -10.74 11.42
CA GLU A 118 13.99 -12.02 12.09
C GLU A 118 12.73 -12.90 12.07
N TYR A 119 11.56 -12.29 12.27
CA TYR A 119 10.27 -12.99 12.19
C TYR A 119 10.03 -13.52 10.78
N HIS A 120 10.23 -12.68 9.76
CA HIS A 120 10.02 -13.07 8.37
C HIS A 120 11.05 -14.10 7.88
N ARG A 121 12.29 -14.08 8.39
CA ARG A 121 13.31 -15.11 8.11
C ARG A 121 12.93 -16.45 8.72
N LYS A 122 12.40 -16.47 9.95
CA LYS A 122 11.86 -17.69 10.59
C LYS A 122 10.68 -18.26 9.82
N VAL A 123 9.80 -17.42 9.27
CA VAL A 123 8.67 -17.90 8.46
C VAL A 123 9.14 -18.40 7.08
N ALA A 124 10.10 -17.71 6.46
CA ALA A 124 10.67 -18.12 5.19
C ALA A 124 11.35 -19.50 5.27
N SER A 125 11.97 -19.85 6.40
CA SER A 125 12.59 -21.17 6.59
C SER A 125 11.58 -22.33 6.69
N LEU A 126 10.28 -22.06 6.87
CA LEU A 126 9.23 -23.08 7.01
C LEU A 126 8.75 -23.67 5.66
N ASN A 127 9.57 -23.57 4.61
CA ASN A 127 9.30 -24.10 3.26
C ASN A 127 7.97 -23.60 2.65
N TYR A 128 7.50 -22.43 3.08
CA TYR A 128 6.34 -21.75 2.49
C TYR A 128 6.77 -20.99 1.23
N ARG A 129 5.93 -21.02 0.20
CA ARG A 129 6.08 -20.10 -0.93
C ARG A 129 5.66 -18.71 -0.48
N THR A 130 6.59 -17.76 -0.61
CA THR A 130 6.40 -16.38 -0.15
C THR A 130 6.50 -15.47 -1.36
N LEU A 131 5.46 -14.66 -1.59
CA LEU A 131 5.48 -13.62 -2.61
C LEU A 131 5.51 -12.25 -1.94
N VAL A 132 6.50 -11.45 -2.30
CA VAL A 132 6.61 -10.05 -1.90
C VAL A 132 6.54 -9.22 -3.16
N TYR A 133 5.60 -8.27 -3.21
CA TYR A 133 5.53 -7.36 -4.35
C TYR A 133 5.51 -5.90 -3.93
N SER A 134 6.00 -5.04 -4.80
CA SER A 134 6.03 -3.59 -4.61
C SER A 134 5.71 -2.87 -5.92
N GLY A 135 4.98 -1.76 -5.82
CA GLY A 135 4.70 -0.88 -6.95
C GLY A 135 5.90 0.01 -7.24
N ASP A 136 6.24 0.19 -8.52
CA ASP A 136 7.39 1.01 -8.91
C ASP A 136 7.18 2.53 -8.79
N HIS A 137 5.94 2.98 -8.57
CA HIS A 137 5.57 4.38 -8.37
C HIS A 137 5.31 4.77 -6.91
N ASP A 138 5.58 3.87 -5.96
CA ASP A 138 5.50 4.17 -4.54
C ASP A 138 6.80 4.83 -4.03
N ALA A 139 6.72 6.07 -3.54
CA ALA A 139 7.84 6.73 -2.87
C ALA A 139 7.75 6.69 -1.33
N VAL A 140 6.64 6.25 -0.75
CA VAL A 140 6.51 6.02 0.70
C VAL A 140 7.31 4.79 1.08
N LEU A 141 7.14 3.69 0.33
CA LEU A 141 7.90 2.45 0.50
C LEU A 141 8.47 1.98 -0.86
N PRO A 142 9.57 2.60 -1.30
CA PRO A 142 10.16 2.32 -2.61
C PRO A 142 10.51 0.85 -2.80
N PHE A 143 10.28 0.33 -4.01
CA PHE A 143 10.58 -1.07 -4.36
C PHE A 143 12.05 -1.45 -4.09
N LEU A 144 12.98 -0.50 -4.18
CA LEU A 144 14.39 -0.71 -3.85
C LEU A 144 14.59 -1.06 -2.36
N SER A 145 13.86 -0.38 -1.47
CA SER A 145 13.88 -0.67 -0.04
C SER A 145 13.28 -2.05 0.23
N THR A 146 12.16 -2.38 -0.41
CA THR A 146 11.54 -3.71 -0.32
C THR A 146 12.47 -4.80 -0.86
N GLN A 147 13.14 -4.58 -1.99
CA GLN A 147 14.07 -5.53 -2.58
C GLN A 147 15.27 -5.79 -1.65
N ALA A 148 15.84 -4.73 -1.05
CA ALA A 148 16.91 -4.88 -0.07
C ALA A 148 16.45 -5.67 1.16
N TRP A 149 15.23 -5.42 1.62
CA TRP A 149 14.61 -6.17 2.70
C TRP A 149 14.40 -7.65 2.34
N VAL A 150 13.85 -7.98 1.16
CA VAL A 150 13.69 -9.37 0.71
C VAL A 150 15.04 -10.07 0.57
N ARG A 151 16.05 -9.39 0.04
CA ARG A 151 17.42 -9.91 -0.06
C ARG A 151 17.99 -10.27 1.31
N SER A 152 17.58 -9.59 2.38
CA SER A 152 18.02 -9.93 3.74
C SER A 152 17.39 -11.23 4.29
N LEU A 153 16.32 -11.74 3.68
CA LEU A 153 15.63 -12.94 4.14
C LEU A 153 16.25 -14.25 3.62
N SER A 154 17.17 -14.16 2.65
CA SER A 154 17.73 -15.32 1.96
C SER A 154 19.20 -15.11 1.61
N ASP A 155 19.97 -16.20 1.61
CA ASP A 155 21.43 -16.13 1.46
C ASP A 155 21.89 -16.15 0.00
N HIS A 156 21.03 -16.55 -0.94
CA HIS A 156 21.38 -16.67 -2.36
C HIS A 156 20.18 -16.41 -3.29
N ILE A 157 20.49 -16.08 -4.55
CA ILE A 157 19.53 -15.89 -5.65
C ILE A 157 19.40 -17.22 -6.40
N VAL A 158 18.16 -17.63 -6.67
CA VAL A 158 17.82 -18.85 -7.42
C VAL A 158 17.52 -18.51 -8.88
N ASP A 159 16.79 -17.43 -9.12
CA ASP A 159 16.44 -16.93 -10.44
C ASP A 159 16.69 -15.43 -10.48
N ASP A 160 17.52 -14.99 -11.43
CA ASP A 160 17.98 -13.62 -11.53
C ASP A 160 16.91 -12.70 -12.13
N TRP A 161 17.15 -11.39 -12.04
CA TRP A 161 16.23 -10.35 -12.44
C TRP A 161 15.74 -10.51 -13.88
N ARG A 162 14.43 -10.76 -14.04
CA ARG A 162 13.80 -10.90 -15.35
C ARG A 162 12.43 -10.27 -15.43
N ALA A 163 12.04 -9.85 -16.62
CA ALA A 163 10.71 -9.31 -16.86
C ALA A 163 9.65 -10.42 -16.77
N TRP A 164 8.53 -10.13 -16.12
CA TRP A 164 7.32 -10.94 -16.23
C TRP A 164 6.29 -10.23 -17.09
N HIS A 165 5.50 -11.01 -17.81
CA HIS A 165 4.60 -10.51 -18.84
C HIS A 165 3.16 -10.88 -18.53
N LEU A 166 2.25 -9.94 -18.78
CA LEU A 166 0.81 -10.11 -18.75
C LEU A 166 0.29 -9.66 -20.12
N ASP A 167 -0.47 -10.52 -20.80
CA ASP A 167 -1.05 -10.23 -22.11
C ASP A 167 -0.05 -9.69 -23.15
N GLY A 168 1.18 -10.22 -23.13
CA GLY A 168 2.24 -9.84 -24.07
C GLY A 168 2.94 -8.51 -23.74
N GLN A 169 2.59 -7.84 -22.64
CA GLN A 169 3.29 -6.65 -22.15
C GLN A 169 4.09 -6.97 -20.89
N SER A 170 5.25 -6.33 -20.72
CA SER A 170 5.99 -6.44 -19.46
C SER A 170 5.22 -5.72 -18.36
N ALA A 171 4.73 -6.49 -17.39
CA ALA A 171 3.97 -6.01 -16.25
C ALA A 171 4.87 -5.69 -15.04
N GLY A 172 6.15 -6.03 -15.14
CA GLY A 172 7.19 -5.66 -14.17
C GLY A 172 8.37 -6.62 -14.23
N PHE A 173 9.11 -6.69 -13.13
CA PHE A 173 10.27 -7.56 -12.98
C PHE A 173 10.11 -8.48 -11.78
N THR A 174 10.79 -9.61 -11.79
CA THR A 174 10.77 -10.55 -10.68
C THR A 174 12.13 -11.20 -10.49
N MET A 175 12.36 -11.65 -9.27
CA MET A 175 13.57 -12.32 -8.84
C MET A 175 13.21 -13.34 -7.76
N THR A 176 13.78 -14.54 -7.85
CA THR A 176 13.54 -15.60 -6.88
C THR A 176 14.79 -15.83 -6.05
N TYR A 177 14.60 -15.86 -4.74
CA TYR A 177 15.65 -16.13 -3.77
C TYR A 177 15.50 -17.55 -3.20
N GLY A 178 16.54 -18.03 -2.51
CA GLY A 178 16.43 -19.25 -1.70
C GLY A 178 15.29 -19.17 -0.67
N ASN A 179 14.90 -20.30 -0.09
CA ASN A 179 13.74 -20.40 0.81
C ASN A 179 12.37 -20.12 0.15
N ASN A 180 12.28 -20.27 -1.18
CA ASN A 180 11.05 -20.06 -1.96
C ASN A 180 10.43 -18.66 -1.79
N VAL A 181 11.29 -17.64 -1.69
CA VAL A 181 10.89 -16.25 -1.61
C VAL A 181 11.02 -15.61 -2.98
N THR A 182 9.92 -15.12 -3.53
CA THR A 182 9.87 -14.44 -4.83
C THR A 182 9.55 -12.97 -4.61
N PHE A 183 10.36 -12.09 -5.17
CA PHE A 183 10.10 -10.66 -5.23
C PHE A 183 9.57 -10.30 -6.61
N ALA A 184 8.56 -9.43 -6.68
CA ALA A 184 8.06 -8.90 -7.94
C ALA A 184 7.80 -7.40 -7.86
N THR A 185 8.28 -6.64 -8.84
CA THR A 185 7.80 -5.28 -9.08
C THR A 185 6.56 -5.34 -9.95
N VAL A 186 5.63 -4.41 -9.73
CA VAL A 186 4.48 -4.23 -10.61
C VAL A 186 4.54 -2.83 -11.20
N LYS A 187 4.62 -2.77 -12.52
CA LYS A 187 4.74 -1.54 -13.28
C LYS A 187 3.47 -0.71 -13.16
N VAL A 188 3.64 0.60 -13.03
CA VAL A 188 2.53 1.58 -12.93
C VAL A 188 1.65 1.38 -11.69
N LYS A 189 2.14 0.69 -10.66
CA LYS A 189 1.42 0.56 -9.38
C LYS A 189 2.07 1.40 -8.29
N ALA A 190 1.22 1.88 -7.40
CA ALA A 190 1.53 2.85 -6.36
C ALA A 190 0.83 2.43 -5.06
N HIS A 191 1.24 3.02 -3.92
CA HIS A 191 0.76 2.62 -2.60
C HIS A 191 -0.77 2.73 -2.43
N ILE A 192 -1.40 3.68 -3.13
CA ILE A 192 -2.82 3.99 -3.02
C ILE A 192 -3.72 3.01 -3.80
N PHE A 193 -3.20 2.26 -4.77
CA PHE A 193 -4.03 1.36 -5.57
C PHE A 193 -4.26 0.02 -4.85
N LEU A 194 -5.24 0.03 -3.96
CA LEU A 194 -5.93 -1.14 -3.36
C LEU A 194 -5.09 -2.15 -2.56
N PHE A 195 -3.77 -2.02 -2.50
CA PHE A 195 -2.90 -2.93 -1.76
C PHE A 195 -1.70 -2.17 -1.18
N PRO A 196 -1.69 -1.80 0.11
CA PRO A 196 -0.42 -1.50 0.79
C PRO A 196 0.46 -2.75 0.73
N LEU A 197 1.79 -2.61 0.82
CA LEU A 197 2.76 -3.72 0.73
C LEU A 197 2.21 -5.05 1.27
N CYS A 198 1.90 -5.98 0.37
CA CYS A 198 1.43 -7.28 0.79
C CYS A 198 2.59 -8.26 0.71
N ILE A 199 3.11 -8.62 1.87
CA ILE A 199 3.83 -9.88 2.01
C ILE A 199 2.75 -10.96 2.07
N VAL A 200 2.64 -11.75 1.00
CA VAL A 200 1.66 -12.83 0.93
C VAL A 200 2.36 -14.16 1.17
N TYR A 201 2.16 -14.70 2.36
CA TYR A 201 2.47 -16.10 2.67
C TYR A 201 1.29 -16.95 2.25
N TYR A 202 1.51 -17.97 1.41
CA TYR A 202 0.43 -18.87 1.04
C TYR A 202 0.86 -20.34 1.09
N ARG A 203 0.01 -21.16 1.71
CA ARG A 203 0.03 -22.61 1.55
C ARG A 203 -1.11 -22.96 0.58
N PHE A 204 -0.78 -23.55 -0.56
CA PHE A 204 -1.73 -23.76 -1.66
C PHE A 204 -2.99 -24.52 -1.19
N GLN A 205 -4.15 -23.88 -1.32
CA GLN A 205 -5.48 -24.48 -1.18
C GLN A 205 -6.27 -24.13 -2.46
N PRO A 206 -6.46 -25.07 -3.40
CA PRO A 206 -6.92 -24.77 -4.77
C PRO A 206 -8.36 -24.22 -4.87
N LYS A 207 -9.17 -24.24 -3.81
CA LYS A 207 -10.62 -24.00 -3.90
C LYS A 207 -11.06 -22.53 -3.83
N LEU A 208 -10.17 -21.58 -3.52
CA LEU A 208 -10.56 -20.17 -3.28
C LEU A 208 -10.33 -19.20 -4.46
N ALA A 209 -9.71 -19.64 -5.56
CA ALA A 209 -9.27 -18.75 -6.64
C ALA A 209 -10.41 -18.15 -7.49
N LEU A 210 -11.62 -18.71 -7.44
CA LEU A 210 -12.69 -18.34 -8.39
C LEU A 210 -13.39 -17.00 -8.11
N TYR A 211 -13.27 -16.45 -6.90
CA TYR A 211 -14.03 -15.26 -6.46
C TYR A 211 -13.19 -13.99 -6.29
N MET A 212 -11.93 -14.00 -6.74
CA MET A 212 -11.03 -12.89 -6.48
C MET A 212 -11.09 -11.81 -7.58
N PRO A 213 -10.90 -10.51 -7.22
CA PRO A 213 -10.85 -9.39 -8.17
C PRO A 213 -9.76 -9.59 -9.25
N VAL A 214 -9.88 -8.88 -10.38
CA VAL A 214 -8.91 -8.92 -11.50
C VAL A 214 -7.47 -8.69 -11.03
N SER A 215 -7.27 -7.77 -10.10
CA SER A 215 -5.97 -7.48 -9.47
C SER A 215 -5.36 -8.68 -8.72
N PHE A 216 -6.18 -9.55 -8.14
CA PHE A 216 -5.71 -10.80 -7.54
C PHE A 216 -5.37 -11.86 -8.58
N ARG A 217 -6.02 -11.86 -9.76
CA ARG A 217 -5.64 -12.77 -10.87
C ARG A 217 -4.26 -12.42 -11.42
N GLU A 218 -3.93 -11.14 -11.52
CA GLU A 218 -2.58 -10.68 -11.85
C GLU A 218 -1.55 -11.18 -10.83
N ILE A 219 -1.86 -11.06 -9.53
CA ILE A 219 -1.00 -11.57 -8.45
C ILE A 219 -0.89 -13.10 -8.50
N LEU A 220 -1.97 -13.82 -8.86
CA LEU A 220 -1.94 -15.26 -9.06
C LEU A 220 -1.02 -15.64 -10.23
N GLN A 221 -0.98 -14.87 -11.32
CA GLN A 221 -0.05 -15.13 -12.41
C GLN A 221 1.41 -14.92 -12.00
N ILE A 222 1.70 -14.00 -11.07
CA ILE A 222 3.04 -13.89 -10.47
C ILE A 222 3.43 -15.18 -9.71
N LYS A 223 2.47 -15.99 -9.25
CA LYS A 223 2.75 -17.28 -8.59
C LYS A 223 3.14 -18.40 -9.55
N ASP A 224 2.80 -18.25 -10.84
CA ASP A 224 3.10 -19.20 -11.91
C ASP A 224 4.37 -18.82 -12.69
N VAL A 225 4.99 -17.70 -12.29
CA VAL A 225 6.24 -17.15 -12.80
C VAL A 225 7.40 -17.60 -11.92
#